data_AF-A0A2A6RMM9-F1
#
_entry.id   AF-A0A2A6RMM9-F1
#
_cell.length_a   1.000
_cell.length_b   1.000
_cell.length_c   1.000
_cell.angle_alpha   90.00
_cell.angle_beta   90.00
_cell.angle_gamma   90.00
#
_symmetry.space_group_name_H-M   'P 1'
#
loop_
_entity.id
_entity.type
_entity.pdbx_description
1 polymer ?
#
loop_
_entity_poly.entity_id
_entity_poly.type
_entity_poly.pdbx_seq_one_letter_code
_entity_poly.pdbx_strand_id
1 'polypeptide(L)'
;MASDQLTSRGIAALRAGDRVRARRFLIAALRANPQDLQAWLWLSGTLPEPEAQRYCLQRVLALDPEHRAARRGLQALESRRTQQVAQAAARQQPVARELAPKVQPSAASAPVRQTVAMPSGAATRAAPMPTAPAATLERPAAVPLRPTHSQQPSRLATLAPPAPVPAALVAAPASAPACLPVQAEYANPWFTLWHQPRRAMRSAIAMRSTGETWLLAALAGVSGYLAAMAWSDLGASLGSREVLGVAIVIGPLLGMLGLQVGGVLLRTGGWLLGGRAAAGRVRAALAWATAPLILGLPLWLVQILFWPEATFQRPTNPFEQVVINGANLMHLGLWLWAAWLSLIGLAEAQLTGMLRALASWLATIFVIVLAFTFLFGGAALIIGWRGG
;
A
#
# COMPACT_ATOMS: atom_id res chain seq x y z
N MET A 1 28.29 -7.53 -7.23
CA MET A 1 28.14 -8.35 -8.46
C MET A 1 26.68 -8.68 -8.78
N ALA A 2 26.01 -9.54 -8.00
CA ALA A 2 24.65 -10.01 -8.36
C ALA A 2 23.57 -8.90 -8.37
N SER A 3 23.62 -7.95 -7.42
CA SER A 3 22.72 -6.78 -7.42
C SER A 3 22.92 -5.92 -8.66
N ASP A 4 24.17 -5.59 -8.98
CA ASP A 4 24.55 -4.69 -10.06
C ASP A 4 24.15 -5.24 -11.45
N GLN A 5 24.18 -6.56 -11.64
CA GLN A 5 23.61 -7.23 -12.82
C GLN A 5 22.07 -7.15 -12.89
N LEU A 6 21.38 -7.11 -11.75
CA LEU A 6 19.92 -6.90 -11.70
C LEU A 6 19.56 -5.42 -11.92
N THR A 7 20.31 -4.49 -11.34
CA THR A 7 20.12 -3.04 -11.53
C THR A 7 20.33 -2.65 -12.99
N SER A 8 21.43 -3.09 -13.62
CA SER A 8 21.69 -2.86 -15.05
C SER A 8 20.64 -3.49 -15.97
N ARG A 9 20.18 -4.72 -15.71
CA ARG A 9 19.04 -5.33 -16.43
C ARG A 9 17.73 -4.55 -16.25
N GLY A 10 17.51 -3.98 -15.06
CA GLY A 10 16.38 -3.09 -14.78
C GLY A 10 16.41 -1.79 -15.59
N ILE A 11 17.58 -1.14 -15.66
CA ILE A 11 17.80 0.07 -16.46
C ILE A 11 17.61 -0.23 -17.96
N ALA A 12 18.15 -1.35 -18.45
CA ALA A 12 18.00 -1.75 -19.86
C ALA A 12 16.53 -1.99 -20.23
N ALA A 13 15.77 -2.70 -19.39
CA ALA A 13 14.34 -2.90 -19.60
C ALA A 13 13.54 -1.59 -19.55
N LEU A 14 13.93 -0.62 -18.71
CA LEU A 14 13.28 0.68 -18.64
C LEU A 14 13.53 1.53 -19.89
N ARG A 15 14.75 1.51 -20.42
CA ARG A 15 15.10 2.15 -21.71
C ARG A 15 14.36 1.53 -22.89
N ALA A 16 14.08 0.23 -22.83
CA ALA A 16 13.22 -0.48 -23.80
C ALA A 16 11.70 -0.26 -23.57
N GLY A 17 11.31 0.64 -22.67
CA GLY A 17 9.90 0.96 -22.38
C GLY A 17 9.17 -0.03 -21.46
N ASP A 18 9.71 -1.23 -21.22
CA ASP A 18 9.09 -2.24 -20.36
C ASP A 18 9.29 -1.91 -18.87
N ARG A 19 8.48 -0.98 -18.39
CA ARG A 19 8.41 -0.56 -16.97
C ARG A 19 8.09 -1.72 -16.02
N VAL A 20 7.46 -2.81 -16.50
CA VAL A 20 7.06 -3.96 -15.67
C VAL A 20 8.26 -4.88 -15.43
N ARG A 21 9.00 -5.26 -16.47
CA ARG A 21 10.27 -6.00 -16.33
C ARG A 21 11.31 -5.16 -15.60
N ALA A 22 11.41 -3.86 -15.92
CA ALA A 22 12.31 -2.93 -15.22
C ALA A 22 12.09 -2.97 -13.70
N ARG A 23 10.84 -2.75 -13.26
CA ARG A 23 10.46 -2.81 -11.85
C ARG A 23 10.77 -4.17 -11.23
N ARG A 24 10.52 -5.28 -11.95
CA ARG A 24 10.80 -6.64 -11.44
C ARG A 24 12.30 -6.86 -11.18
N PHE A 25 13.17 -6.39 -12.07
CA PHE A 25 14.62 -6.48 -11.88
C PHE A 25 15.14 -5.53 -10.81
N LEU A 26 14.66 -4.28 -10.75
CA LEU A 26 15.07 -3.30 -9.73
C LEU A 26 14.65 -3.72 -8.31
N ILE A 27 13.45 -4.28 -8.14
CA ILE A 27 13.03 -4.88 -6.85
C ILE A 27 13.85 -6.13 -6.50
N ALA A 28 14.32 -6.90 -7.50
CA ALA A 28 15.20 -8.03 -7.24
C ALA A 28 16.61 -7.56 -6.80
N ALA A 29 17.14 -6.50 -7.40
CA ALA A 29 18.38 -5.86 -6.97
C ALA A 29 18.28 -5.37 -5.52
N LEU A 30 17.24 -4.61 -5.18
CA LEU A 30 17.02 -4.08 -3.82
C LEU A 30 16.80 -5.16 -2.74
N ARG A 31 16.48 -6.40 -3.13
CA ARG A 31 16.46 -7.56 -2.21
C ARG A 31 17.83 -8.18 -2.00
N ALA A 32 18.75 -8.02 -2.95
CA ALA A 32 20.14 -8.46 -2.84
C ALA A 32 21.02 -7.38 -2.17
N ASN A 33 20.76 -6.10 -2.44
CA ASN A 33 21.38 -4.96 -1.75
C ASN A 33 20.34 -3.85 -1.48
N PRO A 34 19.80 -3.73 -0.25
CA PRO A 34 18.88 -2.66 0.13
C PRO A 34 19.47 -1.24 0.12
N GLN A 35 20.79 -1.09 -0.01
CA GLN A 35 21.51 0.18 -0.07
C GLN A 35 21.90 0.61 -1.51
N ASP A 36 21.45 -0.10 -2.55
CA ASP A 36 21.71 0.28 -3.94
C ASP A 36 20.98 1.59 -4.32
N LEU A 37 21.72 2.70 -4.22
CA LEU A 37 21.32 4.07 -4.59
C LEU A 37 20.75 4.15 -6.01
N GLN A 38 21.36 3.46 -6.98
CA GLN A 38 20.89 3.47 -8.36
C GLN A 38 19.60 2.67 -8.51
N ALA A 39 19.48 1.52 -7.86
CA ALA A 39 18.26 0.72 -7.92
C ALA A 39 17.06 1.49 -7.33
N TRP A 40 17.23 2.21 -6.22
CA TRP A 40 16.19 3.09 -5.67
C TRP A 40 15.85 4.25 -6.61
N LEU A 41 16.86 4.92 -7.19
CA LEU A 41 16.66 6.05 -8.11
C LEU A 41 15.91 5.62 -9.38
N TRP A 42 16.36 4.55 -10.03
CA TRP A 42 15.72 4.04 -11.24
C TRP A 42 14.35 3.41 -10.96
N LEU A 43 14.14 2.84 -9.76
CA LEU A 43 12.83 2.33 -9.35
C LEU A 43 11.79 3.46 -9.33
N SER A 44 12.14 4.66 -8.85
CA SER A 44 11.22 5.80 -8.84
C SER A 44 10.70 6.12 -10.25
N GLY A 45 11.57 6.12 -11.26
CA GLY A 45 11.20 6.27 -12.67
C GLY A 45 10.29 5.19 -13.25
N THR A 46 10.12 4.03 -12.59
CA THR A 46 9.17 2.98 -13.00
C THR A 46 7.77 3.11 -12.40
N LEU A 47 7.60 3.94 -11.36
CA LEU A 47 6.37 4.03 -10.57
C LEU A 47 5.42 5.09 -11.17
N PRO A 48 4.13 4.78 -11.46
CA PRO A 48 3.18 5.80 -11.90
C PRO A 48 2.75 6.72 -10.77
N GLU A 49 2.80 6.21 -9.53
CA GLU A 49 2.24 6.82 -8.32
C GLU A 49 3.22 7.87 -7.73
N PRO A 50 2.89 9.17 -7.70
CA PRO A 50 3.79 10.22 -7.20
C PRO A 50 4.23 10.01 -5.74
N GLU A 51 3.36 9.45 -4.89
CA GLU A 51 3.72 9.14 -3.50
C GLU A 51 4.80 8.04 -3.41
N ALA A 52 4.70 7.01 -4.26
CA ALA A 52 5.67 5.93 -4.33
C ALA A 52 6.99 6.37 -4.99
N GLN A 53 6.94 7.30 -5.96
CA GLN A 53 8.13 7.99 -6.45
C GLN A 53 8.81 8.76 -5.30
N ARG A 54 8.05 9.51 -4.51
CA ARG A 54 8.58 10.31 -3.38
C ARG A 54 9.29 9.44 -2.35
N TYR A 55 8.70 8.30 -1.96
CA TYR A 55 9.34 7.35 -1.05
C TYR A 55 10.69 6.85 -1.57
N CYS A 56 10.78 6.45 -2.85
CA CYS A 56 12.05 5.98 -3.42
C CYS A 56 13.12 7.07 -3.43
N LEU A 57 12.74 8.32 -3.74
CA LEU A 57 13.64 9.48 -3.73
C LEU A 57 14.09 9.85 -2.29
N GLN A 58 13.21 9.73 -1.30
CA GLN A 58 13.55 9.87 0.12
C GLN A 58 14.50 8.76 0.59
N ARG A 59 14.32 7.51 0.13
CA ARG A 59 15.26 6.40 0.42
C ARG A 59 16.64 6.63 -0.18
N VAL A 60 16.74 7.26 -1.37
CA VAL A 60 18.03 7.71 -1.92
C VAL A 60 18.65 8.78 -1.03
N LEU A 61 17.90 9.81 -0.60
CA LEU A 61 18.42 10.88 0.26
C LEU A 61 18.76 10.45 1.69
N ALA A 62 18.19 9.35 2.18
CA ALA A 62 18.56 8.73 3.45
C ALA A 62 19.86 7.90 3.37
N LEU A 63 20.36 7.62 2.15
CA LEU A 63 21.62 6.90 1.89
C LEU A 63 22.71 7.87 1.42
N ASP A 64 22.36 8.85 0.58
CA ASP A 64 23.19 9.96 0.12
C ASP A 64 22.38 11.27 0.21
N PRO A 65 22.52 12.06 1.29
CA PRO A 65 21.82 13.35 1.44
C PRO A 65 22.15 14.36 0.34
N GLU A 66 23.33 14.28 -0.29
CA GLU A 66 23.82 15.19 -1.35
C GLU A 66 23.24 14.86 -2.73
N HIS A 67 22.52 13.74 -2.88
CA HIS A 67 22.13 13.19 -4.18
C HIS A 67 21.25 14.13 -5.05
N ARG A 68 21.89 14.93 -5.89
CA ARG A 68 21.30 16.03 -6.69
C ARG A 68 20.14 15.60 -7.59
N ALA A 69 20.12 14.36 -8.07
CA ALA A 69 19.01 13.84 -8.88
C ALA A 69 17.78 13.50 -8.02
N ALA A 70 17.98 13.09 -6.76
CA ALA A 70 16.87 12.78 -5.87
C ALA A 70 16.20 14.05 -5.31
N ARG A 71 17.00 15.06 -4.89
CA ARG A 71 16.48 16.38 -4.48
C ARG A 71 15.60 17.02 -5.58
N ARG A 72 16.07 17.04 -6.83
CA ARG A 72 15.31 17.55 -7.98
C ARG A 72 14.03 16.75 -8.28
N GLY A 73 14.06 15.42 -8.07
CA GLY A 73 12.87 14.58 -8.22
C GLY A 73 11.76 14.93 -7.22
N LEU A 74 12.12 15.21 -5.96
CA LEU A 74 11.16 15.64 -4.93
C LEU A 74 10.50 16.99 -5.28
N GLN A 75 11.32 18.00 -5.63
CA GLN A 75 10.84 19.34 -6.00
C GLN A 75 9.90 19.31 -7.22
N ALA A 76 10.16 18.43 -8.19
CA ALA A 76 9.28 18.23 -9.34
C ALA A 76 7.93 17.58 -8.97
N LEU A 77 7.91 16.66 -7.99
CA LEU A 77 6.68 16.06 -7.47
C LEU A 77 5.86 17.04 -6.63
N GLU A 78 6.52 17.86 -5.82
CA GLU A 78 5.88 18.92 -5.02
C GLU A 78 5.25 19.98 -5.93
N SER A 79 5.99 20.44 -6.95
CA SER A 79 5.49 21.39 -7.95
C SER A 79 4.25 20.86 -8.69
N ARG A 80 4.25 19.58 -9.09
CA ARG A 80 3.08 18.92 -9.70
C ARG A 80 1.90 18.82 -8.74
N ARG A 81 2.13 18.51 -7.47
CA ARG A 81 1.07 18.45 -6.43
C ARG A 81 0.43 19.82 -6.25
N THR A 82 1.22 20.89 -6.14
CA THR A 82 0.71 22.27 -6.02
C THR A 82 -0.10 22.68 -7.25
N GLN A 83 0.37 22.34 -8.46
CA GLN A 83 -0.38 22.58 -9.70
C GLN A 83 -1.72 21.81 -9.75
N GLN A 84 -1.74 20.54 -9.31
CA GLN A 84 -2.96 19.74 -9.24
C GLN A 84 -3.96 20.29 -8.22
N VAL A 85 -3.50 20.75 -7.05
CA VAL A 85 -4.34 21.39 -6.03
C VAL A 85 -4.91 22.72 -6.56
N ALA A 86 -4.09 23.55 -7.22
CA ALA A 86 -4.55 24.79 -7.84
C ALA A 86 -5.59 24.55 -8.95
N GLN A 87 -5.39 23.53 -9.80
CA GLN A 87 -6.37 23.14 -10.82
C GLN A 87 -7.66 22.55 -10.22
N ALA A 88 -7.58 21.84 -9.08
CA ALA A 88 -8.76 21.35 -8.37
C ALA A 88 -9.56 22.51 -7.76
N ALA A 89 -8.89 23.46 -7.10
CA ALA A 89 -9.52 24.67 -6.54
C ALA A 89 -10.18 25.53 -7.63
N ALA A 90 -9.50 25.73 -8.77
CA ALA A 90 -10.07 26.45 -9.92
C ALA A 90 -11.30 25.75 -10.53
N ARG A 91 -11.40 24.42 -10.44
CA ARG A 91 -12.58 23.64 -10.86
C ARG A 91 -13.71 23.63 -9.83
N GLN A 92 -13.44 24.03 -8.58
CA GLN A 92 -14.42 24.10 -7.50
C GLN A 92 -15.09 25.47 -7.36
N GLN A 93 -14.81 26.42 -8.26
CA GLN A 93 -15.48 27.74 -8.31
C GLN A 93 -16.56 27.82 -9.40
N PRO A 94 -17.82 27.57 -9.05
CA PRO A 94 -18.97 28.21 -9.70
C PRO A 94 -19.81 29.05 -8.70
N VAL A 95 -20.80 29.79 -9.23
CA VAL A 95 -21.85 30.53 -8.47
C VAL A 95 -21.35 31.68 -7.58
N ALA A 96 -20.52 32.58 -8.14
CA ALA A 96 -20.34 33.93 -7.59
C ALA A 96 -20.34 35.05 -8.66
N ARG A 97 -20.27 34.71 -9.95
CA ARG A 97 -20.21 35.69 -11.06
C ARG A 97 -21.47 35.73 -11.94
N GLU A 98 -22.47 34.93 -11.59
CA GLU A 98 -23.76 34.80 -12.30
C GLU A 98 -24.95 35.30 -11.44
N LEU A 99 -24.67 36.27 -10.56
CA LEU A 99 -25.66 37.00 -9.76
C LEU A 99 -25.51 38.52 -9.91
N ALA A 100 -25.01 38.97 -11.07
CA ALA A 100 -25.14 40.36 -11.48
C ALA A 100 -26.59 40.60 -11.95
N PRO A 101 -27.39 41.45 -11.28
CA PRO A 101 -28.78 41.65 -11.64
C PRO A 101 -28.89 42.35 -13.00
N LYS A 102 -29.47 41.66 -13.98
CA LYS A 102 -29.75 42.20 -15.31
C LYS A 102 -30.94 43.17 -15.25
N VAL A 103 -30.68 44.39 -14.78
CA VAL A 103 -31.68 45.46 -14.73
C VAL A 103 -32.20 45.76 -16.14
N GLN A 104 -33.44 45.37 -16.41
CA GLN A 104 -34.20 45.78 -17.60
C GLN A 104 -35.46 46.51 -17.13
N PRO A 105 -35.62 47.82 -17.43
CA PRO A 105 -36.84 48.55 -17.10
C PRO A 105 -38.04 47.98 -17.86
N SER A 106 -39.18 47.81 -17.18
CA SER A 106 -40.46 47.46 -17.79
C SER A 106 -41.40 48.66 -17.76
N ALA A 107 -41.73 49.18 -18.95
CA ALA A 107 -42.84 50.09 -19.15
C ALA A 107 -43.32 49.96 -20.61
N ALA A 108 -44.59 49.64 -20.82
CA ALA A 108 -45.18 49.54 -22.15
C ALA A 108 -45.77 50.89 -22.58
N SER A 109 -45.51 51.29 -23.82
CA SER A 109 -46.28 52.28 -24.57
C SER A 109 -46.02 52.07 -26.07
N ALA A 110 -47.07 52.22 -26.88
CA ALA A 110 -47.05 52.06 -28.34
C ALA A 110 -47.45 53.42 -28.98
N PRO A 111 -47.69 53.55 -30.31
CA PRO A 111 -47.50 52.61 -31.42
C PRO A 111 -46.82 53.26 -32.67
N VAL A 112 -46.98 52.61 -33.84
CA VAL A 112 -47.10 53.20 -35.22
C VAL A 112 -45.90 53.14 -36.20
N ARG A 113 -46.26 52.66 -37.41
CA ARG A 113 -45.69 52.80 -38.76
C ARG A 113 -44.51 51.95 -39.26
N GLN A 114 -44.75 51.41 -40.46
CA GLN A 114 -43.82 50.82 -41.42
C GLN A 114 -42.87 51.89 -41.99
N THR A 115 -41.75 51.47 -42.59
CA THR A 115 -41.28 51.93 -43.92
C THR A 115 -40.37 50.85 -44.53
N VAL A 116 -40.32 50.78 -45.87
CA VAL A 116 -39.55 49.80 -46.67
C VAL A 116 -38.16 50.36 -47.03
N ALA A 117 -37.10 49.54 -46.98
CA ALA A 117 -35.92 49.69 -47.86
C ALA A 117 -34.96 48.47 -47.84
N MET A 118 -34.67 47.96 -49.04
CA MET A 118 -33.34 47.45 -49.48
C MET A 118 -32.83 48.44 -50.56
N PRO A 119 -31.63 48.35 -51.21
CA PRO A 119 -30.64 47.25 -51.24
C PRO A 119 -29.14 47.66 -51.28
N SER A 120 -28.27 46.70 -51.64
CA SER A 120 -27.06 46.83 -52.48
C SER A 120 -25.66 46.92 -51.83
N GLY A 121 -24.63 46.53 -52.61
CA GLY A 121 -23.20 46.47 -52.26
C GLY A 121 -22.74 45.12 -51.69
N ALA A 122 -22.46 44.04 -52.45
CA ALA A 122 -21.80 43.85 -53.75
C ALA A 122 -20.25 44.01 -53.73
N ALA A 123 -19.53 42.91 -53.50
CA ALA A 123 -18.11 42.72 -53.85
C ALA A 123 -17.77 41.21 -53.95
N THR A 124 -16.89 40.82 -54.88
CA THR A 124 -16.59 39.40 -55.22
C THR A 124 -15.09 39.19 -55.43
N ARG A 125 -14.53 38.07 -54.89
CA ARG A 125 -13.35 37.26 -55.35
C ARG A 125 -12.58 36.64 -54.15
N ALA A 126 -11.63 35.70 -54.32
CA ALA A 126 -11.59 34.47 -55.12
C ALA A 126 -10.23 33.74 -54.94
N ALA A 127 -10.26 32.49 -54.43
CA ALA A 127 -9.25 31.44 -54.68
C ALA A 127 -7.77 31.76 -54.23
N PRO A 128 -6.70 31.01 -54.63
CA PRO A 128 -6.06 30.11 -53.66
C PRO A 128 -4.50 30.16 -53.63
N MET A 129 -3.88 29.09 -53.10
CA MET A 129 -2.44 28.86 -52.86
C MET A 129 -1.46 29.24 -53.99
N PRO A 130 -0.21 29.66 -53.64
CA PRO A 130 0.97 29.57 -54.49
C PRO A 130 1.74 28.22 -54.35
N THR A 131 2.68 28.00 -55.28
CA THR A 131 3.34 26.72 -55.60
C THR A 131 4.75 26.52 -54.99
N ALA A 132 5.31 25.31 -55.13
CA ALA A 132 6.75 25.02 -54.94
C ALA A 132 7.62 25.47 -56.15
N PRO A 133 8.96 25.51 -56.00
CA PRO A 133 9.89 24.46 -56.51
C PRO A 133 10.94 24.03 -55.46
N ALA A 134 11.61 22.87 -55.44
CA ALA A 134 12.16 21.91 -56.42
C ALA A 134 13.67 22.10 -56.76
N ALA A 135 14.55 21.30 -56.15
CA ALA A 135 15.92 20.92 -56.58
C ALA A 135 16.56 19.89 -55.60
N THR A 136 17.64 19.12 -55.87
CA THR A 136 18.18 18.44 -57.08
C THR A 136 19.36 17.51 -56.66
N LEU A 137 19.29 16.20 -56.94
CA LEU A 137 20.40 15.20 -56.96
C LEU A 137 21.19 14.98 -55.63
N GLU A 138 22.05 13.97 -55.40
CA GLU A 138 22.70 12.95 -56.26
C GLU A 138 22.69 11.50 -55.67
N ARG A 139 23.07 10.51 -56.49
CA ARG A 139 23.50 9.14 -56.08
C ARG A 139 24.30 8.41 -57.19
N PRO A 140 25.49 7.88 -56.88
CA PRO A 140 26.03 6.62 -57.47
C PRO A 140 26.36 5.59 -56.35
N ALA A 141 26.07 4.27 -56.42
CA ALA A 141 26.57 3.18 -57.28
C ALA A 141 27.76 2.40 -56.62
N ALA A 142 28.07 1.11 -56.90
CA ALA A 142 27.28 -0.06 -57.34
C ALA A 142 28.14 -1.37 -57.37
N VAL A 143 27.52 -2.55 -57.11
CA VAL A 143 27.85 -3.88 -57.74
C VAL A 143 29.22 -4.53 -57.37
N PRO A 144 29.51 -5.85 -57.58
CA PRO A 144 28.72 -7.04 -58.04
C PRO A 144 28.43 -8.08 -56.89
N LEU A 145 27.63 -9.16 -56.96
CA LEU A 145 27.31 -10.22 -57.97
C LEU A 145 28.48 -11.22 -58.20
N ARG A 146 28.35 -12.54 -58.42
CA ARG A 146 27.28 -13.58 -58.56
C ARG A 146 27.97 -14.96 -58.29
N PRO A 147 27.44 -16.18 -58.59
CA PRO A 147 26.09 -16.68 -58.86
C PRO A 147 25.55 -17.50 -57.63
N THR A 148 25.05 -18.76 -57.56
CA THR A 148 24.84 -19.93 -58.47
C THR A 148 23.53 -20.68 -58.15
N HIS A 149 23.34 -21.95 -58.54
CA HIS A 149 22.09 -22.36 -59.20
C HIS A 149 21.79 -23.89 -59.19
N SER A 150 20.61 -24.32 -58.74
CA SER A 150 19.96 -25.64 -59.03
C SER A 150 18.52 -25.65 -58.47
N GLN A 151 17.48 -25.42 -59.27
CA GLN A 151 16.68 -26.40 -60.05
C GLN A 151 15.57 -27.15 -59.25
N GLN A 152 14.55 -27.61 -59.99
CA GLN A 152 13.15 -27.93 -59.60
C GLN A 152 12.74 -29.28 -60.27
N PRO A 153 11.50 -29.85 -60.20
CA PRO A 153 10.31 -29.56 -59.37
C PRO A 153 9.53 -30.83 -58.86
N SER A 154 8.34 -30.62 -58.29
CA SER A 154 7.12 -31.48 -58.39
C SER A 154 7.01 -32.86 -57.68
N ARG A 155 6.04 -32.95 -56.76
CA ARG A 155 4.81 -33.77 -56.91
C ARG A 155 3.67 -33.24 -56.04
N LEU A 156 2.42 -33.58 -56.38
CA LEU A 156 1.22 -33.06 -55.74
C LEU A 156 0.85 -33.83 -54.46
N ALA A 157 0.33 -33.11 -53.47
CA ALA A 157 -0.53 -33.64 -52.41
C ALA A 157 -1.70 -32.66 -52.20
N THR A 158 -2.85 -32.92 -52.82
CA THR A 158 -4.02 -32.04 -52.74
C THR A 158 -4.71 -32.18 -51.40
N LEU A 159 -4.62 -31.15 -50.56
CA LEU A 159 -5.52 -30.94 -49.42
C LEU A 159 -6.33 -29.68 -49.69
N ALA A 160 -7.65 -29.83 -49.76
CA ALA A 160 -8.56 -28.74 -50.05
C ALA A 160 -8.61 -27.72 -48.88
N PRO A 161 -8.82 -26.42 -49.16
CA PRO A 161 -9.08 -25.45 -48.10
C PRO A 161 -10.39 -25.79 -47.39
N PRO A 162 -10.45 -25.72 -46.04
CA PRO A 162 -11.71 -25.85 -45.33
C PRO A 162 -12.66 -24.70 -45.71
N ALA A 163 -13.95 -25.00 -45.83
CA ALA A 163 -14.97 -24.03 -46.21
C ALA A 163 -15.09 -22.88 -45.19
N PRO A 164 -15.52 -21.68 -45.61
CA PRO A 164 -15.74 -20.56 -44.70
C PRO A 164 -16.87 -20.89 -43.72
N VAL A 165 -16.51 -20.99 -42.43
CA VAL A 165 -17.49 -21.10 -41.33
C VAL A 165 -18.34 -19.82 -41.32
N PRO A 166 -19.68 -19.91 -41.24
CA PRO A 166 -20.54 -18.73 -41.28
C PRO A 166 -20.22 -17.77 -40.13
N ALA A 167 -20.09 -16.48 -40.42
CA ALA A 167 -19.61 -15.44 -39.52
C ALA A 167 -20.64 -14.97 -38.45
N ALA A 168 -21.49 -15.89 -37.97
CA ALA A 168 -22.46 -15.66 -36.91
C ALA A 168 -22.12 -16.54 -35.70
N LEU A 169 -22.34 -16.03 -34.49
CA LEU A 169 -22.03 -16.70 -33.21
C LEU A 169 -20.53 -16.96 -32.92
N VAL A 170 -19.63 -16.14 -33.47
CA VAL A 170 -18.53 -15.64 -32.63
C VAL A 170 -19.15 -14.67 -31.63
N ALA A 171 -19.64 -15.20 -30.52
CA ALA A 171 -19.99 -14.37 -29.37
C ALA A 171 -18.72 -13.61 -28.97
N ALA A 172 -18.78 -12.27 -28.97
CA ALA A 172 -17.65 -11.45 -28.55
C ALA A 172 -17.20 -11.91 -27.15
N PRO A 173 -15.91 -12.13 -26.90
CA PRO A 173 -15.43 -12.64 -25.62
C PRO A 173 -15.92 -11.71 -24.52
N ALA A 174 -16.84 -12.22 -23.68
CA ALA A 174 -17.57 -11.42 -22.70
C ALA A 174 -16.60 -10.55 -21.92
N SER A 175 -16.82 -9.23 -21.99
CA SER A 175 -15.79 -8.21 -21.83
C SER A 175 -14.87 -8.51 -20.64
N ALA A 176 -13.65 -8.98 -20.96
CA ALA A 176 -12.66 -9.37 -19.97
C ALA A 176 -12.55 -8.21 -18.96
N PRO A 177 -12.86 -8.47 -17.66
CA PRO A 177 -13.27 -7.42 -16.74
C PRO A 177 -12.20 -6.34 -16.73
N ALA A 178 -12.59 -5.14 -17.21
CA ALA A 178 -11.68 -4.12 -17.71
C ALA A 178 -10.51 -3.98 -16.74
N CYS A 179 -9.29 -4.25 -17.22
CA CYS A 179 -8.17 -4.64 -16.36
C CYS A 179 -7.77 -3.48 -15.43
N LEU A 180 -8.48 -3.39 -14.31
CA LEU A 180 -8.45 -2.25 -13.41
C LEU A 180 -7.01 -2.13 -12.93
N PRO A 181 -6.33 -1.00 -13.21
CA PRO A 181 -5.02 -0.79 -12.67
C PRO A 181 -5.21 -0.58 -11.17
N VAL A 182 -5.09 -1.65 -10.38
CA VAL A 182 -5.05 -1.61 -8.91
C VAL A 182 -3.71 -1.03 -8.48
N GLN A 183 -3.54 0.25 -8.83
CA GLN A 183 -2.66 1.19 -8.19
C GLN A 183 -3.21 1.33 -6.79
N ALA A 184 -2.70 0.51 -5.88
CA ALA A 184 -2.90 0.67 -4.45
C ALA A 184 -2.16 1.94 -4.02
N GLU A 185 -2.82 3.08 -4.27
CA GLU A 185 -2.39 4.46 -4.03
C GLU A 185 -1.70 4.53 -2.65
N TYR A 186 -0.37 4.69 -2.67
CA TYR A 186 0.49 4.37 -1.53
C TYR A 186 0.15 5.25 -0.33
N ALA A 187 -0.49 4.64 0.66
CA ALA A 187 -0.88 5.30 1.90
C ALA A 187 0.02 4.83 3.04
N ASN A 188 0.67 5.78 3.73
CA ASN A 188 1.54 5.51 4.87
C ASN A 188 0.72 4.91 6.03
N PRO A 189 0.92 3.62 6.36
CA PRO A 189 0.04 2.91 7.29
C PRO A 189 -0.03 3.55 8.67
N TRP A 190 1.06 4.13 9.19
CA TRP A 190 1.11 4.75 10.52
C TRP A 190 0.05 5.84 10.75
N PHE A 191 -0.27 6.62 9.72
CA PHE A 191 -1.32 7.65 9.78
C PHE A 191 -2.64 7.15 9.20
N THR A 192 -2.60 6.36 8.12
CA THR A 192 -3.81 5.89 7.45
C THR A 192 -4.58 4.85 8.27
N LEU A 193 -3.94 4.12 9.20
CA LEU A 193 -4.63 3.15 10.09
C LEU A 193 -5.74 3.79 10.94
N TRP A 194 -5.60 5.06 11.32
CA TRP A 194 -6.54 5.77 12.19
C TRP A 194 -7.83 6.20 11.50
N HIS A 195 -7.76 6.51 10.20
CA HIS A 195 -8.89 7.08 9.44
C HIS A 195 -9.41 6.18 8.32
N GLN A 196 -8.56 5.32 7.75
CA GLN A 196 -8.90 4.40 6.65
C GLN A 196 -8.23 3.02 6.84
N PRO A 197 -8.53 2.30 7.94
CA PRO A 197 -7.79 1.10 8.34
C PRO A 197 -7.71 0.02 7.25
N ARG A 198 -8.79 -0.22 6.49
CA ARG A 198 -8.78 -1.16 5.35
C ARG A 198 -7.77 -0.76 4.26
N ARG A 199 -7.63 0.54 3.95
CA ARG A 199 -6.69 1.02 2.93
C ARG A 199 -5.24 0.91 3.41
N ALA A 200 -4.96 1.32 4.65
CA ALA A 200 -3.66 1.17 5.29
C ALA A 200 -3.20 -0.30 5.35
N MET A 201 -4.13 -1.18 5.71
CA MET A 201 -3.86 -2.61 5.83
C MET A 201 -3.59 -3.25 4.46
N ARG A 202 -4.28 -2.82 3.40
CA ARG A 202 -3.98 -3.23 2.01
C ARG A 202 -2.60 -2.76 1.55
N SER A 203 -2.21 -1.52 1.79
CA SER A 203 -0.87 -1.02 1.40
C SER A 203 0.23 -1.75 2.18
N ALA A 204 0.06 -1.94 3.49
CA ALA A 204 0.97 -2.67 4.36
C ALA A 204 1.18 -4.16 3.93
N ILE A 205 0.09 -4.91 3.69
CA ILE A 205 0.16 -6.31 3.24
C ILE A 205 0.79 -6.42 1.85
N ALA A 206 0.56 -5.44 0.96
CA ALA A 206 1.13 -5.42 -0.39
C ALA A 206 2.64 -5.14 -0.38
N MET A 207 3.11 -4.23 0.49
CA MET A 207 4.50 -3.80 0.57
C MET A 207 5.37 -4.57 1.58
N ARG A 208 4.93 -5.76 2.03
CA ARG A 208 5.58 -6.53 3.11
C ARG A 208 7.11 -6.53 3.01
N SER A 209 7.79 -6.06 4.06
CA SER A 209 9.19 -6.38 4.33
C SER A 209 9.27 -7.34 5.52
N THR A 210 10.23 -8.26 5.48
CA THR A 210 10.42 -9.23 6.57
C THR A 210 10.90 -8.54 7.84
N GLY A 211 11.78 -7.54 7.72
CA GLY A 211 12.36 -6.82 8.86
C GLY A 211 11.33 -6.00 9.64
N GLU A 212 10.53 -5.18 8.97
CA GLU A 212 9.48 -4.38 9.64
C GLU A 212 8.44 -5.28 10.32
N THR A 213 8.06 -6.38 9.68
CA THR A 213 7.11 -7.37 10.25
C THR A 213 7.60 -7.90 11.60
N TRP A 214 8.90 -8.22 11.73
CA TRP A 214 9.48 -8.68 12.99
C TRP A 214 9.74 -7.55 14.00
N LEU A 215 10.12 -6.35 13.55
CA LEU A 215 10.33 -5.18 14.42
C LEU A 215 9.02 -4.72 15.07
N LEU A 216 7.93 -4.67 14.30
CA LEU A 216 6.59 -4.39 14.82
C LEU A 216 6.16 -5.44 15.85
N ALA A 217 6.39 -6.73 15.56
CA ALA A 217 6.13 -7.82 16.50
C ALA A 217 6.93 -7.68 17.80
N ALA A 218 8.22 -7.32 17.69
CA ALA A 218 9.10 -7.14 18.83
C ALA A 218 8.62 -6.01 19.77
N LEU A 219 8.33 -4.84 19.20
CA LEU A 219 7.86 -3.66 19.95
C LEU A 219 6.46 -3.89 20.55
N ALA A 220 5.57 -4.57 19.82
CA ALA A 220 4.28 -4.99 20.34
C ALA A 220 4.42 -6.00 21.50
N GLY A 221 5.42 -6.88 21.43
CA GLY A 221 5.76 -7.83 22.49
C GLY A 221 6.28 -7.17 23.77
N VAL A 222 7.10 -6.11 23.66
CA VAL A 222 7.49 -5.27 24.81
C VAL A 222 6.23 -4.64 25.44
N SER A 223 5.40 -3.98 24.64
CA SER A 223 4.17 -3.34 25.13
C SER A 223 3.20 -4.34 25.77
N GLY A 224 3.07 -5.54 25.19
CA GLY A 224 2.23 -6.61 25.71
C GLY A 224 2.76 -7.27 26.99
N TYR A 225 4.08 -7.40 27.15
CA TYR A 225 4.68 -7.87 28.40
C TYR A 225 4.48 -6.86 29.54
N LEU A 226 4.67 -5.57 29.26
CA LEU A 226 4.41 -4.50 30.25
C LEU A 226 2.94 -4.47 30.67
N ALA A 227 2.01 -4.58 29.72
CA ALA A 227 0.58 -4.71 30.01
C ALA A 227 0.25 -5.97 30.83
N ALA A 228 0.86 -7.12 30.52
CA ALA A 228 0.64 -8.35 31.29
C ALA A 228 1.12 -8.23 32.75
N MET A 229 2.25 -7.56 32.99
CA MET A 229 2.75 -7.31 34.35
C MET A 229 1.94 -6.25 35.10
N ALA A 230 1.45 -5.20 34.43
CA ALA A 230 0.64 -4.16 35.06
C ALA A 230 -0.82 -4.58 35.34
N TRP A 231 -1.35 -5.56 34.60
CA TRP A 231 -2.76 -5.99 34.68
C TRP A 231 -2.97 -7.37 35.34
N SER A 232 -1.93 -7.92 35.96
CA SER A 232 -2.03 -9.17 36.73
C SER A 232 -1.11 -9.13 37.95
N ASP A 233 -1.39 -9.95 38.96
CA ASP A 233 -0.57 -10.03 40.18
C ASP A 233 0.88 -10.50 39.94
N LEU A 234 1.26 -10.87 38.70
CA LEU A 234 2.64 -11.17 38.34
C LEU A 234 3.59 -9.97 38.57
N GLY A 235 3.14 -8.76 38.23
CA GLY A 235 3.93 -7.53 38.41
C GLY A 235 4.19 -7.18 39.88
N ALA A 236 3.32 -7.65 40.79
CA ALA A 236 3.47 -7.45 42.22
C ALA A 236 4.60 -8.30 42.84
N SER A 237 5.19 -9.24 42.09
CA SER A 237 6.25 -10.12 42.57
C SER A 237 7.68 -9.69 42.18
N LEU A 238 7.82 -8.66 41.34
CA LEU A 238 9.09 -8.20 40.77
C LEU A 238 9.29 -6.70 41.01
N GLY A 239 10.55 -6.27 41.14
CA GLY A 239 10.88 -4.85 41.16
C GLY A 239 10.63 -4.20 39.78
N SER A 240 10.17 -2.95 39.77
CA SER A 240 9.90 -2.17 38.53
C SER A 240 11.05 -2.19 37.52
N ARG A 241 12.30 -2.16 38.00
CA ARG A 241 13.53 -2.25 37.20
C ARG A 241 13.76 -3.63 36.58
N GLU A 242 13.37 -4.69 37.31
CA GLU A 242 13.47 -6.09 36.85
C GLU A 242 12.41 -6.35 35.78
N VAL A 243 11.17 -5.88 36.00
CA VAL A 243 10.11 -5.88 34.99
C VAL A 243 10.57 -5.20 33.71
N LEU A 244 11.20 -4.01 33.80
CA LEU A 244 11.73 -3.31 32.62
C LEU A 244 12.88 -4.08 31.93
N GLY A 245 13.83 -4.63 32.69
CA GLY A 245 14.94 -5.43 32.14
C GLY A 245 14.46 -6.68 31.41
N VAL A 246 13.53 -7.42 32.02
CA VAL A 246 12.91 -8.61 31.41
C VAL A 246 12.00 -8.22 30.23
N ALA A 247 11.29 -7.08 30.29
CA ALA A 247 10.48 -6.58 29.17
C ALA A 247 11.31 -6.33 27.91
N ILE A 248 12.54 -5.80 28.05
CA ILE A 248 13.44 -5.52 26.92
C ILE A 248 13.99 -6.81 26.28
N VAL A 249 14.18 -7.89 27.06
CA VAL A 249 14.74 -9.15 26.57
C VAL A 249 13.67 -10.14 26.13
N ILE A 250 12.69 -10.41 26.99
CA ILE A 250 11.64 -11.43 26.79
C ILE A 250 10.46 -10.88 25.99
N GLY A 251 10.11 -9.60 26.17
CA GLY A 251 9.04 -8.95 25.41
C GLY A 251 9.17 -9.12 23.90
N PRO A 252 10.33 -8.80 23.28
CA PRO A 252 10.56 -9.02 21.85
C PRO A 252 10.37 -10.48 21.42
N LEU A 253 10.88 -11.42 22.21
CA LEU A 253 10.80 -12.86 21.91
C LEU A 253 9.35 -13.36 21.97
N LEU A 254 8.58 -12.95 22.98
CA LEU A 254 7.15 -13.26 23.09
C LEU A 254 6.34 -12.64 21.94
N GLY A 255 6.65 -11.40 21.53
CA GLY A 255 6.00 -10.76 20.40
C GLY A 255 6.26 -11.46 19.06
N MET A 256 7.53 -11.82 18.80
CA MET A 256 7.91 -12.61 17.63
C MET A 256 7.28 -14.02 17.63
N LEU A 257 7.30 -14.72 18.77
CA LEU A 257 6.70 -16.05 18.92
C LEU A 257 5.17 -16.00 18.79
N GLY A 258 4.51 -15.03 19.43
CA GLY A 258 3.07 -14.81 19.33
C GLY A 258 2.62 -14.52 17.89
N LEU A 259 3.39 -13.73 17.13
CA LEU A 259 3.13 -13.51 15.71
C LEU A 259 3.26 -14.80 14.87
N GLN A 260 4.22 -15.67 15.21
CA GLN A 260 4.39 -16.97 14.54
C GLN A 260 3.23 -17.91 14.85
N VAL A 261 2.92 -18.13 16.13
CA VAL A 261 1.84 -19.02 16.57
C VAL A 261 0.49 -18.52 16.07
N GLY A 262 0.13 -17.26 16.36
CA GLY A 262 -1.11 -16.65 15.90
C GLY A 262 -1.22 -16.62 14.37
N GLY A 263 -0.13 -16.29 13.67
CA GLY A 263 -0.08 -16.30 12.21
C GLY A 263 -0.23 -17.68 11.56
N VAL A 264 0.07 -18.76 12.30
CA VAL A 264 -0.22 -20.15 11.88
C VAL A 264 -1.65 -20.53 12.22
N LEU A 265 -2.10 -20.35 13.47
CA LEU A 265 -3.45 -20.71 13.92
C LEU A 265 -4.53 -19.98 13.11
N LEU A 266 -4.40 -18.67 12.91
CA LEU A 266 -5.34 -17.86 12.13
C LEU A 266 -5.30 -18.19 10.62
N ARG A 267 -4.21 -18.76 10.11
CA ARG A 267 -4.19 -19.32 8.74
C ARG A 267 -4.94 -20.64 8.69
N THR A 268 -4.74 -21.52 9.69
CA THR A 268 -5.39 -22.83 9.74
C THR A 268 -6.90 -22.69 9.92
N GLY A 269 -7.36 -21.92 10.93
CA GLY A 269 -8.78 -21.59 11.10
C GLY A 269 -9.39 -20.90 9.87
N GLY A 270 -8.63 -20.00 9.25
CA GLY A 270 -8.98 -19.40 7.96
C GLY A 270 -9.20 -20.42 6.84
N TRP A 271 -8.32 -21.42 6.72
CA TRP A 271 -8.41 -22.48 5.72
C TRP A 271 -9.63 -23.38 5.93
N LEU A 272 -9.94 -23.77 7.18
CA LEU A 272 -11.18 -24.50 7.50
C LEU A 272 -12.44 -23.68 7.08
N LEU A 273 -12.38 -22.35 7.16
CA LEU A 273 -13.48 -21.44 6.79
C LEU A 273 -13.41 -20.96 5.32
N GLY A 274 -12.58 -21.59 4.50
CA GLY A 274 -12.46 -21.38 3.04
C GLY A 274 -11.55 -20.23 2.60
N GLY A 275 -10.85 -19.58 3.53
CA GLY A 275 -9.84 -18.56 3.24
C GLY A 275 -8.55 -19.15 2.65
N ARG A 276 -7.92 -18.42 1.71
CA ARG A 276 -6.74 -18.90 0.94
C ARG A 276 -5.48 -18.06 1.17
N ALA A 277 -5.30 -17.52 2.37
CA ALA A 277 -4.16 -16.66 2.71
C ALA A 277 -2.84 -17.43 2.80
N ALA A 278 -1.78 -16.87 2.20
CA ALA A 278 -0.40 -17.27 2.54
C ALA A 278 -0.03 -16.77 3.94
N ALA A 279 0.69 -17.58 4.73
CA ALA A 279 1.08 -17.26 6.12
C ALA A 279 1.83 -15.92 6.26
N GLY A 280 2.56 -15.50 5.23
CA GLY A 280 3.25 -14.20 5.22
C GLY A 280 2.32 -12.98 5.08
N ARG A 281 1.12 -13.13 4.47
CA ARG A 281 0.11 -12.06 4.44
C ARG A 281 -0.59 -11.91 5.79
N VAL A 282 -0.97 -13.03 6.40
CA VAL A 282 -1.60 -13.04 7.74
C VAL A 282 -0.67 -12.42 8.78
N ARG A 283 0.60 -12.84 8.83
CA ARG A 283 1.60 -12.25 9.75
C ARG A 283 1.85 -10.75 9.49
N ALA A 284 1.98 -10.33 8.22
CA ALA A 284 2.11 -8.90 7.92
C ALA A 284 0.88 -8.10 8.40
N ALA A 285 -0.33 -8.62 8.21
CA ALA A 285 -1.55 -7.97 8.67
C ALA A 285 -1.62 -7.83 10.19
N LEU A 286 -1.25 -8.88 10.93
CA LEU A 286 -1.24 -8.88 12.40
C LEU A 286 -0.17 -7.94 12.96
N ALA A 287 1.05 -7.94 12.39
CA ALA A 287 2.12 -7.04 12.81
C ALA A 287 1.77 -5.54 12.62
N TRP A 288 1.01 -5.21 11.59
CA TRP A 288 0.49 -3.85 11.38
C TRP A 288 -0.74 -3.53 12.23
N ALA A 289 -1.53 -4.53 12.62
CA ALA A 289 -2.64 -4.34 13.56
C ALA A 289 -2.16 -3.97 14.97
N THR A 290 -0.95 -4.37 15.37
CA THR A 290 -0.35 -4.02 16.67
C THR A 290 0.28 -2.61 16.73
N ALA A 291 0.24 -1.82 15.66
CA ALA A 291 0.75 -0.45 15.65
C ALA A 291 0.24 0.47 16.78
N PRO A 292 -1.03 0.38 17.27
CA PRO A 292 -1.50 1.18 18.41
C PRO A 292 -0.75 0.83 19.71
N LEU A 293 -0.42 -0.44 19.94
CA LEU A 293 0.31 -0.89 21.14
C LEU A 293 1.74 -0.32 21.18
N ILE A 294 2.36 -0.17 20.01
CA ILE A 294 3.69 0.44 19.86
C ILE A 294 3.62 1.94 20.19
N LEU A 295 2.55 2.62 19.77
CA LEU A 295 2.28 4.02 20.11
C LEU A 295 1.87 4.23 21.59
N GLY A 296 1.58 3.14 22.32
CA GLY A 296 1.47 3.14 23.79
C GLY A 296 2.81 3.08 24.54
N LEU A 297 3.93 2.74 23.89
CA LEU A 297 5.24 2.63 24.55
C LEU A 297 5.73 3.95 25.21
N PRO A 298 5.49 5.16 24.64
CA PRO A 298 5.80 6.41 25.35
C PRO A 298 4.98 6.60 26.64
N LEU A 299 3.72 6.14 26.66
CA LEU A 299 2.88 6.18 27.88
C LEU A 299 3.36 5.17 28.92
N TRP A 300 3.86 4.00 28.51
CA TRP A 300 4.60 3.10 29.41
C TRP A 300 5.84 3.77 30.00
N LEU A 301 6.67 4.41 29.16
CA LEU A 301 7.89 5.08 29.62
C LEU A 301 7.61 6.20 30.63
N VAL A 302 6.56 7.02 30.42
CA VAL A 302 6.16 8.06 31.36
C VAL A 302 5.67 7.47 32.69
N GLN A 303 4.81 6.45 32.67
CA GLN A 303 4.35 5.79 33.90
C GLN A 303 5.52 5.20 34.69
N ILE A 304 6.43 4.47 34.04
CA ILE A 304 7.59 3.82 34.68
C ILE A 304 8.59 4.86 35.22
N LEU A 305 8.70 6.03 34.59
CA LEU A 305 9.60 7.10 35.04
C LEU A 305 9.09 7.84 36.29
N PHE A 306 7.78 8.11 36.36
CA PHE A 306 7.19 8.91 37.45
C PHE A 306 6.56 8.07 38.57
N TRP A 307 6.04 6.88 38.26
CA TRP A 307 5.31 6.01 39.18
C TRP A 307 5.73 4.52 39.01
N PRO A 308 7.03 4.18 39.09
CA PRO A 308 7.55 2.85 38.77
C PRO A 308 6.85 1.72 39.54
N GLU A 309 6.67 1.86 40.86
CA GLU A 309 6.05 0.82 41.68
C GLU A 309 4.53 0.78 41.47
N ALA A 310 3.83 1.92 41.49
CA ALA A 310 2.38 1.98 41.29
C ALA A 310 1.93 1.57 39.87
N THR A 311 2.85 1.42 38.91
CA THR A 311 2.58 0.89 37.55
C THR A 311 2.48 -0.64 37.51
N PHE A 312 3.14 -1.37 38.42
CA PHE A 312 3.20 -2.84 38.43
C PHE A 312 2.72 -3.49 39.73
N GLN A 313 2.72 -2.73 40.82
CA GLN A 313 2.21 -3.10 42.14
C GLN A 313 0.90 -2.30 42.39
N ARG A 314 0.63 -1.90 43.63
CA ARG A 314 -0.59 -1.17 44.01
C ARG A 314 -0.30 0.31 44.26
N PRO A 315 -1.09 1.25 43.69
CA PRO A 315 -1.03 2.66 44.04
C PRO A 315 -1.09 2.91 45.54
N THR A 316 -0.22 3.79 46.04
CA THR A 316 -0.08 4.08 47.49
C THR A 316 -1.07 5.14 47.98
N ASN A 317 -1.56 5.98 47.07
CA ASN A 317 -2.42 7.12 47.36
C ASN A 317 -3.49 7.34 46.26
N PRO A 318 -4.56 8.10 46.53
CA PRO A 318 -5.66 8.29 45.58
C PRO A 318 -5.26 8.99 44.28
N PHE A 319 -4.23 9.85 44.29
CA PHE A 319 -3.77 10.54 43.10
C PHE A 319 -3.07 9.58 42.13
N GLU A 320 -2.14 8.75 42.63
CA GLU A 320 -1.57 7.63 41.86
C GLU A 320 -2.66 6.71 41.31
N GLN A 321 -3.66 6.37 42.12
CA GLN A 321 -4.75 5.48 41.71
C GLN A 321 -5.53 6.06 40.52
N VAL A 322 -5.86 7.35 40.53
CA VAL A 322 -6.54 8.02 39.41
C VAL A 322 -5.66 8.08 38.16
N VAL A 323 -4.37 8.42 38.31
CA VAL A 323 -3.42 8.51 37.18
C VAL A 323 -3.20 7.15 36.52
N ILE A 324 -2.90 6.12 37.30
CA ILE A 324 -2.64 4.75 36.80
C ILE A 324 -3.92 4.15 36.20
N ASN A 325 -5.10 4.34 36.81
CA ASN A 325 -6.35 3.87 36.21
C ASN A 325 -6.68 4.58 34.88
N GLY A 326 -6.42 5.89 34.78
CA GLY A 326 -6.60 6.63 33.53
C GLY A 326 -5.66 6.16 32.42
N ALA A 327 -4.39 5.90 32.74
CA ALA A 327 -3.42 5.35 31.78
C ALA A 327 -3.76 3.90 31.39
N ASN A 328 -4.17 3.05 32.33
CA ASN A 328 -4.63 1.68 32.05
C ASN A 328 -5.87 1.67 31.14
N LEU A 329 -6.82 2.60 31.31
CA LEU A 329 -7.96 2.75 30.42
C LEU A 329 -7.54 3.15 29.00
N MET A 330 -6.54 4.02 28.86
CA MET A 330 -5.96 4.38 27.55
C MET A 330 -5.30 3.17 26.88
N HIS A 331 -4.49 2.40 27.62
CA HIS A 331 -3.87 1.17 27.11
C HIS A 331 -4.91 0.11 26.72
N LEU A 332 -5.99 -0.05 27.49
CA LEU A 332 -7.12 -0.91 27.14
C LEU A 332 -7.78 -0.47 25.83
N GLY A 333 -7.97 0.85 25.63
CA GLY A 333 -8.43 1.41 24.36
C GLY A 333 -7.53 1.05 23.18
N LEU A 334 -6.20 1.15 23.35
CA LEU A 334 -5.22 0.76 22.32
C LEU A 334 -5.25 -0.76 22.03
N TRP A 335 -5.47 -1.60 23.04
CA TRP A 335 -5.65 -3.05 22.88
C TRP A 335 -6.94 -3.41 22.13
N LEU A 336 -8.06 -2.80 22.47
CA LEU A 336 -9.34 -2.99 21.78
C LEU A 336 -9.24 -2.52 20.31
N TRP A 337 -8.55 -1.40 20.05
CA TRP A 337 -8.29 -0.91 18.69
C TRP A 337 -7.36 -1.85 17.91
N ALA A 338 -6.30 -2.38 18.54
CA ALA A 338 -5.42 -3.37 17.90
C ALA A 338 -6.16 -4.68 17.57
N ALA A 339 -7.05 -5.15 18.46
CA ALA A 339 -7.92 -6.30 18.20
C ALA A 339 -8.85 -6.05 17.00
N TRP A 340 -9.50 -4.89 16.94
CA TRP A 340 -10.33 -4.47 15.80
C TRP A 340 -9.55 -4.37 14.47
N LEU A 341 -8.35 -3.79 14.50
CA LEU A 341 -7.44 -3.78 13.34
C LEU A 341 -7.01 -5.20 12.94
N SER A 342 -6.87 -6.12 13.88
CA SER A 342 -6.50 -7.51 13.59
C SER A 342 -7.61 -8.25 12.84
N LEU A 343 -8.88 -8.01 13.18
CA LEU A 343 -10.04 -8.54 12.47
C LEU A 343 -10.13 -7.99 11.04
N ILE A 344 -9.93 -6.68 10.87
CA ILE A 344 -9.85 -6.04 9.55
C ILE A 344 -8.71 -6.63 8.72
N GLY A 345 -7.51 -6.75 9.30
CA GLY A 345 -6.34 -7.31 8.62
C GLY A 345 -6.48 -8.77 8.27
N LEU A 346 -7.16 -9.56 9.10
CA LEU A 346 -7.45 -10.95 8.81
C LEU A 346 -8.42 -11.11 7.64
N ALA A 347 -9.51 -10.33 7.61
CA ALA A 347 -10.47 -10.33 6.50
C ALA A 347 -9.81 -9.93 5.17
N GLU A 348 -9.02 -8.84 5.17
CA GLU A 348 -8.29 -8.36 3.99
C GLU A 348 -7.17 -9.33 3.55
N ALA A 349 -6.49 -10.01 4.48
CA ALA A 349 -5.45 -11.00 4.16
C ALA A 349 -6.02 -12.33 3.64
N GLN A 350 -7.18 -12.75 4.13
CA GLN A 350 -7.87 -13.98 3.73
C GLN A 350 -8.79 -13.81 2.51
N LEU A 351 -9.15 -12.57 2.14
CA LEU A 351 -10.17 -12.23 1.14
C LEU A 351 -11.54 -12.82 1.50
N THR A 352 -11.88 -12.79 2.79
CA THR A 352 -13.12 -13.35 3.36
C THR A 352 -13.99 -12.24 3.97
N GLY A 353 -15.30 -12.49 4.07
CA GLY A 353 -16.22 -11.59 4.78
C GLY A 353 -15.95 -11.57 6.28
N MET A 354 -16.22 -10.43 6.93
CA MET A 354 -15.87 -10.15 8.33
C MET A 354 -16.29 -11.27 9.31
N LEU A 355 -17.46 -11.87 9.13
CA LEU A 355 -17.97 -12.96 9.97
C LEU A 355 -17.03 -14.18 10.00
N ARG A 356 -16.38 -14.52 8.89
CA ARG A 356 -15.43 -15.66 8.82
C ARG A 356 -14.09 -15.31 9.45
N ALA A 357 -13.63 -14.06 9.30
CA ALA A 357 -12.46 -13.57 10.02
C ALA A 357 -12.70 -13.60 11.53
N LEU A 358 -13.85 -13.11 12.01
CA LEU A 358 -14.25 -13.16 13.41
C LEU A 358 -14.34 -14.60 13.95
N ALA A 359 -14.97 -15.52 13.21
CA ALA A 359 -15.03 -16.94 13.59
C ALA A 359 -13.62 -17.57 13.68
N SER A 360 -12.73 -17.30 12.72
CA SER A 360 -11.33 -17.76 12.76
C SER A 360 -10.54 -17.17 13.94
N TRP A 361 -10.86 -15.94 14.34
CA TRP A 361 -10.20 -15.23 15.43
C TRP A 361 -10.65 -15.75 16.79
N LEU A 362 -11.96 -15.90 17.00
CA LEU A 362 -12.54 -16.51 18.21
C LEU A 362 -12.09 -17.97 18.37
N ALA A 363 -12.08 -18.77 17.29
CA ALA A 363 -11.57 -20.14 17.32
C ALA A 363 -10.07 -20.20 17.69
N THR A 364 -9.27 -19.23 17.25
CA THR A 364 -7.85 -19.13 17.63
C THR A 364 -7.69 -18.82 19.12
N ILE A 365 -8.47 -17.86 19.65
CA ILE A 365 -8.46 -17.53 21.08
C ILE A 365 -8.89 -18.74 21.92
N PHE A 366 -9.96 -19.43 21.53
CA PHE A 366 -10.41 -20.65 22.21
C PHE A 366 -9.32 -21.73 22.27
N VAL A 367 -8.61 -21.99 21.16
CA VAL A 367 -7.48 -22.93 21.12
C VAL A 367 -6.31 -22.48 22.01
N ILE A 368 -5.99 -21.18 22.04
CA ILE A 368 -4.92 -20.64 22.90
C ILE A 368 -5.29 -20.76 24.39
N VAL A 369 -6.52 -20.40 24.76
CA VAL A 369 -7.03 -20.53 26.14
C VAL A 369 -7.06 -21.99 26.57
N LEU A 370 -7.55 -22.90 25.73
CA LEU A 370 -7.59 -24.34 26.02
C LEU A 370 -6.18 -24.93 26.18
N ALA A 371 -5.22 -24.53 25.34
CA ALA A 371 -3.83 -24.96 25.48
C ALA A 371 -3.20 -24.43 26.78
N PHE A 372 -3.50 -23.19 27.17
CA PHE A 372 -3.03 -22.59 28.42
C PHE A 372 -3.64 -23.27 29.66
N THR A 373 -4.96 -23.49 29.69
CA THR A 373 -5.61 -24.16 30.82
C THR A 373 -5.22 -25.62 30.94
N PHE A 374 -4.96 -26.33 29.83
CA PHE A 374 -4.40 -27.68 29.88
C PHE A 374 -2.97 -27.69 30.43
N LEU A 375 -2.10 -26.78 29.97
CA LEU A 375 -0.70 -26.69 30.41
C LEU A 375 -0.57 -26.39 31.91
N PHE A 376 -1.28 -25.38 32.41
CA PHE A 376 -1.17 -24.94 33.81
C PHE A 376 -2.13 -25.68 34.76
N GLY A 377 -3.35 -26.00 34.32
CA GLY A 377 -4.31 -26.79 35.10
C GLY A 377 -3.91 -28.26 35.24
N GLY A 378 -3.33 -28.84 34.18
CA GLY A 378 -2.72 -30.17 34.24
C GLY A 378 -1.55 -30.23 35.22
N ALA A 379 -0.69 -29.20 35.24
CA ALA A 379 0.38 -29.10 36.24
C ALA A 379 -0.17 -29.00 37.67
N ALA A 380 -1.22 -28.21 37.92
CA ALA A 380 -1.86 -28.11 39.22
C ALA A 380 -2.44 -29.45 39.70
N LEU A 381 -3.10 -30.22 38.81
CA LEU A 381 -3.61 -31.56 39.11
C LEU A 381 -2.47 -32.56 39.42
N ILE A 382 -1.39 -32.53 38.65
CA ILE A 382 -0.22 -33.42 38.86
C ILE A 382 0.51 -33.09 40.17
N ILE A 383 0.59 -31.82 40.55
CA ILE A 383 1.19 -31.40 41.84
C ILE A 383 0.27 -31.80 43.00
N GLY A 384 -1.04 -31.54 42.89
CA GLY A 384 -2.02 -31.91 43.92
C GLY A 384 -2.08 -33.42 44.17
N TRP A 385 -2.06 -34.24 43.10
CA TRP A 385 -2.06 -35.71 43.19
C TRP A 385 -0.75 -36.31 43.71
N ARG A 386 0.27 -35.48 43.98
CA ARG A 386 1.59 -35.90 44.49
C ARG A 386 1.91 -35.34 45.87
N GLY A 387 0.96 -34.61 46.47
CA GLY A 387 1.08 -33.94 47.77
C GLY A 387 0.02 -34.36 48.80
N GLY A 388 -0.72 -35.43 48.53
CA GLY A 388 -1.69 -36.08 49.42
C GLY A 388 -1.70 -37.58 49.21
#